data_AF-A0A2S5CQX7-F1
#
_entry.id   AF-A0A2S5CQX7-F1
#
_cell.length_a   1.000
_cell.length_b   1.000
_cell.length_c   1.000
_cell.angle_alpha   90.00
_cell.angle_beta   90.00
_cell.angle_gamma   90.00
#
_symmetry.space_group_name_H-M   'P 1'
#
loop_
_entity.id
_entity.type
_entity.pdbx_description
1 polymer ?
#
loop_
_entity_poly.entity_id
_entity_poly.type
_entity_poly.pdbx_seq_one_letter_code
_entity_poly.pdbx_strand_id
1 'polypeptide(L)'
;MNVKFEYLYRDAGNFKNWGEVIFSNQYNLKPDRLNLIAENLFIERRYFLANKIDIPDLHFKEYNPQLDHDWHEFHNFSLTDETPNDLKHRNIGEFIDLLKNNT
;
A
#
# COMPACT_ATOMS: atom_id res chain seq x y z
N MET A 1 17.00 5.01 7.76
CA MET A 1 15.54 5.01 7.89
C MET A 1 14.96 4.08 6.84
N ASN A 2 13.94 3.33 7.22
CA ASN A 2 13.10 2.53 6.34
C ASN A 2 11.95 3.38 5.79
N VAL A 3 11.15 2.80 4.89
CA VAL A 3 9.96 3.47 4.33
C VAL A 3 8.72 2.76 4.83
N LYS A 4 7.80 3.52 5.40
CA LYS A 4 6.44 3.09 5.75
C LYS A 4 5.50 3.39 4.58
N PHE A 5 4.71 2.41 4.17
CA PHE A 5 3.60 2.54 3.24
C PHE A 5 2.29 2.41 4.02
N GLU A 6 1.50 3.47 4.06
CA GLU A 6 0.23 3.55 4.77
C GLU A 6 -0.93 3.46 3.78
N TYR A 7 -1.92 2.63 4.11
CA TYR A 7 -3.09 2.39 3.27
C TYR A 7 -4.28 1.96 4.12
N LEU A 8 -5.46 1.92 3.50
CA LEU A 8 -6.69 1.52 4.17
C LEU A 8 -7.62 0.77 3.24
N TYR A 9 -8.55 0.03 3.82
CA TYR A 9 -9.74 -0.49 3.17
C TYR A 9 -10.99 0.27 3.65
N ARG A 10 -11.98 0.45 2.77
CA ARG A 10 -13.32 0.92 3.11
C ARG A 10 -14.37 -0.07 2.66
N ASP A 11 -15.30 -0.40 3.55
CA ASP A 11 -16.50 -1.14 3.17
C ASP A 11 -17.57 -0.21 2.57
N ALA A 12 -18.67 -0.80 2.11
CA ALA A 12 -19.81 -0.05 1.57
C ALA A 12 -20.44 0.93 2.58
N GLY A 13 -20.24 0.69 3.88
CA GLY A 13 -20.66 1.55 4.98
C GLY A 13 -19.69 2.68 5.30
N ASN A 14 -18.57 2.80 4.59
CA ASN A 14 -17.47 3.76 4.80
C ASN A 14 -16.73 3.58 6.16
N PHE A 15 -16.83 2.40 6.78
CA PHE A 15 -15.96 2.00 7.88
C PHE A 15 -14.54 1.78 7.34
N LYS A 16 -13.53 2.19 8.11
CA LYS A 16 -12.12 2.19 7.67
C LYS A 16 -11.32 1.18 8.45
N ASN A 17 -10.59 0.32 7.75
CA ASN A 17 -9.56 -0.52 8.33
C ASN A 17 -8.19 -0.05 7.84
N TRP A 18 -7.30 0.31 8.75
CA TRP A 18 -5.99 0.88 8.44
C TRP A 18 -4.88 -0.18 8.53
N GLY A 19 -3.88 -0.04 7.67
CA GLY A 19 -2.71 -0.91 7.69
C GLY A 19 -1.47 -0.20 7.18
N GLU A 20 -0.33 -0.82 7.46
CA GLU A 20 0.97 -0.32 7.03
C GLU A 20 1.93 -1.47 6.70
N VAL A 21 2.87 -1.20 5.80
CA VAL A 21 4.00 -2.09 5.50
C VAL A 21 5.30 -1.30 5.56
N ILE A 22 6.28 -1.82 6.29
CA ILE A 22 7.61 -1.22 6.43
C ILE A 22 8.58 -1.95 5.49
N PHE A 23 9.07 -1.23 4.49
CA PHE A 23 10.04 -1.69 3.50
C PHE A 23 11.45 -1.21 3.85
N SER A 24 12.45 -2.04 3.55
CA SER A 24 13.84 -1.58 3.62
C SER A 24 14.09 -0.49 2.57
N ASN A 25 14.92 0.51 2.89
CA ASN A 25 15.21 1.65 2.01
C ASN A 25 16.72 1.85 1.78
N GLN A 26 17.37 0.83 1.22
CA GLN A 26 18.83 0.81 1.01
C GLN A 26 19.33 1.94 0.09
N TYR A 27 18.48 2.45 -0.81
CA TYR A 27 18.83 3.51 -1.76
C TYR A 27 18.43 4.91 -1.30
N ASN A 28 17.96 5.06 -0.05
CA ASN A 28 17.51 6.34 0.52
C ASN A 28 16.51 7.08 -0.37
N LEU A 29 15.53 6.36 -0.92
CA LEU A 29 14.45 6.96 -1.70
C LEU A 29 13.65 7.92 -0.82
N LYS A 30 13.32 9.09 -1.38
CA LYS A 30 12.59 10.14 -0.67
C LYS A 30 11.08 9.88 -0.73
N PRO A 31 10.34 10.01 0.38
CA PRO A 31 8.89 9.87 0.40
C PRO A 31 8.15 10.69 -0.66
N ASP A 32 8.53 11.96 -0.85
CA ASP A 32 7.88 12.83 -1.85
C ASP A 32 7.94 12.24 -3.27
N ARG A 33 9.04 11.56 -3.62
CA ARG A 33 9.16 10.88 -4.92
C ARG A 33 8.32 9.62 -4.98
N LEU A 34 8.25 8.86 -3.89
CA LEU A 34 7.45 7.64 -3.80
C LEU A 34 5.95 7.96 -3.89
N ASN A 35 5.50 8.99 -3.16
CA ASN A 35 4.14 9.51 -3.22
C ASN A 35 3.76 9.92 -4.65
N LEU A 36 4.61 10.70 -5.32
CA LEU A 36 4.37 11.10 -6.71
C LEU A 36 4.31 9.91 -7.69
N ILE A 37 5.18 8.91 -7.52
CA ILE A 37 5.15 7.70 -8.35
C ILE A 37 3.82 6.96 -8.13
N ALA A 38 3.44 6.75 -6.88
CA ALA A 38 2.27 5.97 -6.51
C ALA A 38 0.96 6.60 -6.99
N GLU A 39 0.81 7.92 -6.83
CA GLU A 39 -0.32 8.68 -7.37
C GLU A 39 -0.47 8.54 -8.89
N ASN A 40 0.61 8.33 -9.63
CA ASN A 40 0.54 8.15 -11.09
C ASN A 40 0.26 6.70 -11.52
N LEU A 41 0.43 5.73 -10.62
CA LEU A 41 0.20 4.32 -10.91
C LEU A 41 -1.19 3.87 -10.47
N PHE A 42 -1.72 4.41 -9.38
CA PHE A 42 -3.00 3.96 -8.84
C PHE A 42 -4.22 4.37 -9.67
N ILE A 43 -5.26 3.53 -9.59
CA ILE A 43 -6.57 3.80 -10.21
C ILE A 43 -7.14 5.07 -9.57
N GLU A 44 -7.52 6.04 -10.40
CA GLU A 44 -7.92 7.38 -9.95
C GLU A 44 -6.92 8.02 -8.97
N ARG A 45 -5.63 7.67 -9.10
CA ARG A 45 -4.51 8.14 -8.27
C ARG A 45 -4.57 7.73 -6.80
N ARG A 46 -5.46 6.81 -6.42
CA ARG A 46 -5.69 6.45 -5.02
C ARG A 46 -5.94 4.97 -4.78
N TYR A 47 -6.56 4.26 -5.72
CA TYR A 47 -7.03 2.90 -5.49
C TYR A 47 -6.11 1.83 -6.08
N PHE A 48 -6.01 0.69 -5.40
CA PHE A 48 -5.27 -0.48 -5.85
C PHE A 48 -5.89 -1.77 -5.28
N LEU A 49 -5.43 -2.92 -5.76
CA LEU A 49 -5.80 -4.24 -5.23
C LEU A 49 -4.64 -4.80 -4.40
N ALA A 50 -4.80 -4.96 -3.08
CA ALA A 50 -3.72 -5.44 -2.21
C ALA A 50 -3.13 -6.79 -2.67
N ASN A 51 -3.99 -7.69 -3.17
CA ASN A 51 -3.59 -9.01 -3.67
C ASN A 51 -2.73 -8.96 -4.95
N LYS A 52 -2.71 -7.85 -5.70
CA LYS A 52 -1.88 -7.68 -6.90
C LYS A 52 -0.48 -7.19 -6.62
N ILE A 53 -0.24 -6.69 -5.40
CA ILE A 53 1.02 -6.06 -5.01
C ILE A 53 1.66 -6.73 -3.78
N ASP A 54 1.17 -7.93 -3.44
CA ASP A 54 1.68 -8.79 -2.36
C ASP A 54 1.80 -8.07 -1.01
N ILE A 55 0.76 -7.33 -0.59
CA ILE A 55 0.67 -6.75 0.76
C ILE A 55 -0.54 -7.32 1.52
N PRO A 56 -0.59 -7.19 2.85
CA PRO A 56 -1.73 -7.67 3.62
C PRO A 56 -3.06 -7.11 3.14
N ASP A 57 -4.08 -7.97 3.16
CA ASP A 57 -5.44 -7.55 2.85
C ASP A 57 -6.12 -6.99 4.11
N LEU A 58 -6.70 -5.79 3.99
CA LEU A 58 -7.41 -5.10 5.08
C LEU A 58 -8.94 -5.23 5.03
N HIS A 59 -9.51 -6.10 4.18
CA HIS A 59 -10.95 -6.40 4.22
C HIS A 59 -11.38 -6.80 5.64
N PHE A 60 -12.58 -6.34 6.04
CA PHE A 60 -13.16 -6.76 7.31
C PHE A 60 -13.49 -8.25 7.31
N LYS A 61 -13.59 -8.83 8.51
CA LYS A 61 -14.04 -10.23 8.67
C LYS A 61 -15.44 -10.45 8.10
N GLU A 62 -16.32 -9.45 8.23
CA GLU A 62 -17.61 -9.41 7.56
C GLU A 62 -17.41 -8.69 6.23
N TYR A 63 -17.54 -9.42 5.12
CA TYR A 63 -17.44 -8.89 3.76
C TYR A 63 -18.69 -9.32 2.99
N ASN A 64 -19.42 -8.34 2.46
CA ASN A 64 -20.59 -8.55 1.63
C ASN A 64 -20.24 -8.34 0.15
N PRO A 65 -20.05 -9.41 -0.64
CA PRO A 65 -19.62 -9.31 -2.04
C PRO A 65 -20.63 -8.59 -2.96
N GLN A 66 -21.85 -8.28 -2.50
CA GLN A 66 -22.83 -7.51 -3.27
C GLN A 66 -22.71 -6.00 -3.05
N LEU A 67 -22.08 -5.56 -1.96
CA LEU A 67 -21.98 -4.15 -1.58
C LEU A 67 -20.53 -3.68 -1.51
N ASP A 68 -19.64 -4.55 -1.03
CA ASP A 68 -18.23 -4.25 -0.83
C ASP A 68 -17.43 -4.37 -2.14
N HIS A 69 -16.36 -3.60 -2.23
CA HIS A 69 -15.43 -3.59 -3.36
C HIS A 69 -14.07 -4.15 -2.95
N ASP A 70 -13.23 -4.56 -3.90
CA ASP A 70 -11.90 -5.11 -3.57
C ASP A 70 -10.81 -4.04 -3.40
N TRP A 71 -11.14 -2.77 -3.59
CA TRP A 71 -10.16 -1.69 -3.63
C TRP A 71 -9.67 -1.29 -2.24
N HIS A 72 -8.34 -1.24 -2.12
CA HIS A 72 -7.63 -0.55 -1.07
C HIS A 72 -7.22 0.84 -1.53
N GLU A 73 -6.95 1.70 -0.57
CA GLU A 73 -6.64 3.09 -0.79
C GLU A 73 -5.29 3.46 -0.26
N PHE A 74 -4.50 4.07 -1.13
CA PHE A 74 -3.26 4.69 -0.78
C PHE A 74 -3.48 5.88 0.13
N HIS A 75 -2.72 5.94 1.22
CA HIS A 75 -2.67 7.09 2.11
C HIS A 75 -1.36 7.87 1.94
N ASN A 76 -0.21 7.24 2.18
CA ASN A 76 1.07 7.93 2.22
C ASN A 76 2.28 6.98 2.21
N PHE A 77 3.42 7.46 1.73
CA PHE A 77 4.75 6.98 2.10
C PHE A 77 5.41 7.94 3.08
N SER A 78 6.08 7.40 4.10
CA SER A 78 6.86 8.18 5.07
C SER A 78 8.17 7.47 5.44
N LEU A 79 9.14 8.20 6.00
CA LEU A 79 10.34 7.59 6.57
C LEU A 79 10.06 7.15 8.00
N THR A 80 10.61 6.00 8.41
CA THR A 80 10.49 5.47 9.77
C THR A 80 11.79 4.79 10.21
N ASP A 81 11.99 4.67 11.52
CA ASP A 81 13.07 3.86 12.12
C ASP A 81 12.58 2.45 12.53
N GLU A 82 11.31 2.14 12.30
CA GLU A 82 10.74 0.81 12.51
C GLU A 82 11.42 -0.24 11.64
N THR A 83 11.53 -1.45 12.15
CA THR A 83 12.14 -2.59 11.44
C THR A 83 11.26 -3.02 10.27
N PRO A 84 11.84 -3.39 9.11
CA PRO A 84 11.06 -3.87 7.97
C PRO A 84 10.21 -5.08 8.34
N ASN A 85 8.92 -5.04 7.98
CA ASN A 85 7.94 -6.09 8.28
C ASN A 85 7.29 -6.67 7.02
N ASP A 86 7.72 -6.25 5.82
CA ASP A 86 7.27 -6.83 4.57
C ASP A 86 7.52 -8.35 4.54
N LEU A 87 6.47 -9.13 4.31
CA LEU A 87 6.51 -10.60 4.31
C LEU A 87 7.40 -11.18 3.19
N LYS A 88 7.62 -10.39 2.12
CA LYS A 88 8.51 -10.75 1.02
C LYS A 88 9.93 -10.21 1.21
N HIS A 89 10.20 -9.51 2.32
CA HIS A 89 11.48 -8.89 2.66
C HIS A 89 12.02 -7.93 1.58
N ARG A 90 11.13 -7.25 0.85
CA ARG A 90 11.47 -6.38 -0.27
C ARG A 90 12.14 -5.08 0.18
N ASN A 91 12.98 -4.55 -0.69
CA ASN A 91 13.30 -3.15 -0.73
C ASN A 91 12.13 -2.34 -1.31
N ILE A 92 11.97 -1.09 -0.88
CA ILE A 92 10.96 -0.19 -1.42
C ILE A 92 11.04 -0.07 -2.95
N GLY A 93 12.24 -0.12 -3.55
CA GLY A 93 12.40 -0.10 -5.01
C GLY A 93 11.74 -1.30 -5.70
N GLU A 94 11.88 -2.51 -5.14
CA GLU A 94 11.26 -3.72 -5.67
C GLU A 94 9.74 -3.67 -5.55
N PHE A 95 9.22 -3.08 -4.47
CA PHE A 95 7.79 -2.84 -4.32
C PHE A 95 7.25 -1.86 -5.37
N ILE A 96 7.96 -0.76 -5.62
CA ILE A 96 7.60 0.21 -6.67
C ILE A 96 7.61 -0.44 -8.06
N ASP A 97 8.56 -1.33 -8.35
CA ASP A 97 8.59 -2.01 -9.64
C ASP A 97 7.46 -3.05 -9.77
N LEU A 98 7.08 -3.71 -8.68
CA LEU A 98 5.89 -4.56 -8.66
C LEU A 98 4.61 -3.76 -8.93
N LEU A 99 4.47 -2.59 -8.30
CA LEU A 99 3.35 -1.66 -8.53
C LEU A 99 3.22 -1.33 -10.01
N LYS A 100 4.30 -0.87 -10.66
CA LYS A 100 4.30 -0.52 -12.10
C LYS A 100 3.83 -1.65 -13.03
N ASN A 101 3.98 -2.90 -12.62
CA ASN A 101 3.65 -4.07 -13.44
C ASN A 101 2.22 -4.60 -13.19
N ASN A 102 1.53 -4.10 -12.16
CA ASN A 102 0.27 -4.67 -11.68
C ASN A 102 -0.86 -3.64 -11.47
N THR A 103 -0.61 -2.37 -11.76
CA THR A 103 -1.60 -1.28 -11.87
C THR A 103 -1.48 -0.63 -13.22
#